data_AF-A0A1F8EYX3-F1
#
_entry.id   AF-A0A1F8EYX3-F1
#
_cell.length_a   1.000
_cell.length_b   1.000
_cell.length_c   1.000
_cell.angle_alpha   90.00
_cell.angle_beta   90.00
_cell.angle_gamma   90.00
#
_symmetry.space_group_name_H-M   'P 1'
#
loop_
_entity.id
_entity.type
_entity.pdbx_description
1 polymer ?
#
loop_
_entity_poly.entity_id
_entity_poly.type
_entity_poly.pdbx_seq_one_letter_code
_entity_poly.pdbx_strand_id
1 'polypeptide(L)'
;MNKTAIIGIFAGAIVLIGGLIWYAQPAGDRNTKANTSPALNSVLAAEEPNYNFGTISMANGNVSHAFKVKNTGTETITVSKLYTSCMCTTAKLKITDFSNLSGQAQYGPFGMPGHGSASLIKASIAPDQEAEVEVVFDPNAHGPAGVGRIERVVVLENNAGAPVELEFSATVTP
;
A
#
# COMPACT_ATOMS: atom_id res chain seq x y z
N MET A 1 55.52 43.37 0.15
CA MET A 1 54.16 43.22 0.74
C MET A 1 54.30 43.17 2.26
N ASN A 2 53.58 44.04 2.96
CA ASN A 2 53.57 44.14 4.43
C ASN A 2 52.85 42.92 5.03
N LYS A 3 53.53 42.21 5.94
CA LYS A 3 53.03 40.97 6.55
C LYS A 3 51.66 41.16 7.23
N THR A 4 51.33 42.39 7.67
CA THR A 4 50.03 42.74 8.29
C THR A 4 48.88 42.83 7.29
N ALA A 5 49.11 43.25 6.05
CA ALA A 5 48.03 43.28 5.04
C ALA A 5 47.69 41.88 4.53
N ILE A 6 48.69 40.98 4.46
CA ILE A 6 48.47 39.58 4.06
C ILE A 6 47.57 38.87 5.09
N ILE A 7 47.80 39.07 6.39
CA ILE A 7 46.98 38.48 7.45
C ILE A 7 45.53 38.99 7.41
N GLY A 8 45.33 40.29 7.14
CA GLY A 8 43.99 40.88 6.99
C GLY A 8 43.21 40.32 5.79
N ILE A 9 43.89 40.08 4.66
CA ILE A 9 43.28 39.51 3.45
C ILE A 9 42.88 38.04 3.68
N PHE A 10 43.72 37.25 4.33
CA PHE A 10 43.40 35.85 4.66
C PHE A 10 42.25 35.74 5.68
N ALA A 11 42.24 36.59 6.72
CA ALA A 11 41.15 36.62 7.70
C ALA A 11 39.81 37.05 7.07
N GLY A 12 39.83 38.06 6.20
CA GLY A 12 38.64 38.51 5.46
C GLY A 12 38.10 37.44 4.51
N ALA A 13 38.98 36.72 3.80
CA ALA A 13 38.58 35.64 2.89
C ALA A 13 37.94 34.46 3.64
N ILE A 14 38.46 34.08 4.81
CA ILE A 14 37.89 32.98 5.62
C ILE A 14 36.50 33.34 6.15
N VAL A 15 36.27 34.59 6.58
CA VAL A 15 34.95 35.05 7.04
C VAL A 15 33.94 35.10 5.89
N LEU A 16 34.35 35.53 4.70
CA LEU A 16 33.49 35.55 3.51
C LEU A 16 33.12 34.15 3.03
N ILE A 17 34.08 33.22 3.01
CA ILE A 17 33.85 31.82 2.61
C ILE A 17 32.96 31.12 3.65
N GLY A 18 33.20 31.33 4.96
CA GLY A 18 32.36 30.80 6.03
C GLY A 18 30.92 31.31 5.98
N GLY A 19 30.73 32.61 5.70
CA GLY A 19 29.41 33.22 5.52
C GLY A 19 28.65 32.68 4.31
N LEU A 20 29.34 32.43 3.18
CA LEU A 20 28.75 31.82 1.99
C LEU A 20 28.33 30.37 2.22
N ILE A 21 29.11 29.58 2.98
CA ILE A 21 28.76 28.19 3.31
C ILE A 21 27.53 28.13 4.24
N TRP A 22 27.38 29.07 5.17
CA TRP A 22 26.21 29.14 6.05
C TRP A 22 24.95 29.58 5.30
N TYR A 23 25.08 30.48 4.32
CA TYR A 23 23.96 30.93 3.48
C TYR A 23 23.57 29.91 2.39
N ALA A 24 24.52 29.11 1.91
CA ALA A 24 24.30 28.11 0.86
C ALA A 24 23.92 26.71 1.38
N GLN A 25 23.56 26.56 2.66
CA GLN A 25 22.96 25.32 3.12
C GLN A 25 21.59 25.19 2.43
N PRO A 26 21.36 24.19 1.55
CA PRO A 26 20.02 23.91 1.08
C PRO A 26 19.17 23.67 2.32
N ALA A 27 18.01 24.32 2.40
CA ALA A 27 17.05 24.07 3.45
C ALA A 27 16.85 22.56 3.50
N GLY A 28 17.45 21.92 4.51
CA GLY A 28 17.37 20.49 4.66
C GLY A 28 15.89 20.16 4.68
N ASP A 29 15.46 19.38 3.70
CA ASP A 29 14.12 18.84 3.62
C ASP A 29 13.84 18.22 4.98
N ARG A 30 13.13 18.98 5.81
CA ARG A 30 12.49 18.46 7.00
C ARG A 30 11.59 17.40 6.43
N ASN A 31 12.03 16.14 6.55
CA ASN A 31 11.28 14.95 6.28
C ASN A 31 9.83 15.29 6.54
N THR A 32 9.11 15.50 5.44
CA THR A 32 7.68 15.57 5.41
C THR A 32 7.29 14.34 6.19
N LYS A 33 6.81 14.56 7.42
CA LYS A 33 5.96 13.56 8.05
C LYS A 33 5.03 13.17 6.93
N ALA A 34 5.11 11.90 6.53
CA ALA A 34 4.25 11.33 5.53
C ALA A 34 2.88 11.95 5.81
N ASN A 35 2.30 12.58 4.79
CA ASN A 35 0.88 12.86 4.83
C ASN A 35 0.23 11.49 5.02
N THR A 36 0.07 11.06 6.27
CA THR A 36 -1.07 10.30 6.67
C THR A 36 -2.19 11.23 6.28
N SER A 37 -2.72 11.03 5.05
CA SER A 37 -4.05 11.50 4.71
C SER A 37 -4.87 11.27 5.98
N PRO A 38 -5.59 12.28 6.49
CA PRO A 38 -6.52 12.04 7.58
C PRO A 38 -7.28 10.82 7.13
N ALA A 39 -7.28 9.75 7.93
CA ALA A 39 -8.05 8.55 7.64
C ALA A 39 -9.41 9.07 7.21
N LEU A 40 -9.70 8.99 5.89
CA LEU A 40 -11.05 9.21 5.41
C LEU A 40 -11.81 8.20 6.25
N ASN A 41 -12.74 8.67 7.07
CA ASN A 41 -13.42 7.87 8.07
C ASN A 41 -14.20 6.75 7.35
N SER A 42 -13.48 5.73 6.89
CA SER A 42 -13.98 4.59 6.17
C SER A 42 -14.52 3.69 7.25
N VAL A 43 -15.84 3.56 7.23
CA VAL A 43 -16.54 2.73 8.20
C VAL A 43 -16.13 1.26 8.04
N LEU A 44 -15.78 0.85 6.82
CA LEU A 44 -15.07 -0.40 6.57
C LEU A 44 -13.56 -0.18 6.79
N ALA A 45 -13.00 -0.75 7.84
CA ALA A 45 -11.60 -0.55 8.22
C ALA A 45 -10.81 -1.86 8.10
N ALA A 46 -9.57 -1.77 7.62
CA ALA A 46 -8.62 -2.87 7.67
C ALA A 46 -7.82 -2.82 8.98
N GLU A 47 -7.61 -3.97 9.63
CA GLU A 47 -6.81 -4.06 10.86
C GLU A 47 -5.33 -3.72 10.57
N GLU A 48 -4.78 -4.36 9.54
CA GLU A 48 -3.43 -4.12 9.04
C GLU A 48 -3.50 -3.92 7.52
N PRO A 49 -3.59 -2.68 6.99
CA PRO A 49 -3.77 -2.46 5.55
C PRO A 49 -2.50 -2.71 4.72
N ASN A 50 -1.37 -3.02 5.36
CA ASN A 50 -0.07 -3.20 4.71
C ASN A 50 0.53 -4.54 5.10
N TYR A 51 1.06 -5.27 4.11
CA TYR A 51 1.78 -6.52 4.36
C TYR A 51 3.09 -6.58 3.58
N ASN A 52 4.13 -7.17 4.16
CA ASN A 52 5.41 -7.38 3.49
C ASN A 52 5.72 -8.87 3.46
N PHE A 53 5.74 -9.45 2.26
CA PHE A 53 6.13 -10.86 2.06
C PHE A 53 7.63 -11.10 2.31
N GLY A 54 8.42 -10.04 2.45
CA GLY A 54 9.87 -10.11 2.56
C GLY A 54 10.50 -10.50 1.23
N THR A 55 11.48 -11.40 1.28
CA THR A 55 12.11 -11.96 0.08
C THR A 55 11.41 -13.26 -0.29
N ILE A 56 10.95 -13.35 -1.54
CA ILE A 56 10.25 -14.52 -2.09
C ILE A 56 10.95 -14.99 -3.36
N SER A 57 11.03 -16.30 -3.57
CA SER A 57 11.62 -16.89 -4.77
C SER A 57 10.53 -17.30 -5.76
N MET A 58 10.75 -17.02 -7.04
CA MET A 58 9.90 -17.47 -8.13
C MET A 58 9.73 -19.00 -8.14
N ALA A 59 10.77 -19.74 -7.74
CA ALA A 59 10.73 -21.20 -7.64
C ALA A 59 9.73 -21.74 -6.60
N ASN A 60 9.34 -20.93 -5.61
CA ASN A 60 8.38 -21.33 -4.57
C ASN A 60 6.91 -21.16 -4.99
N GLY A 61 6.67 -20.61 -6.19
CA GLY A 61 5.32 -20.38 -6.70
C GLY A 61 4.61 -19.21 -6.03
N ASN A 62 3.28 -19.28 -6.00
CA ASN A 62 2.44 -18.19 -5.52
C ASN A 62 2.56 -17.99 -4.01
N VAL A 63 2.45 -16.75 -3.58
CA VAL A 63 2.33 -16.39 -2.16
C VAL A 63 0.97 -15.76 -1.91
N SER A 64 0.46 -15.89 -0.68
CA SER A 64 -0.84 -15.33 -0.31
C SER A 64 -0.84 -14.71 1.08
N HIS A 65 -1.75 -13.75 1.27
CA HIS A 65 -2.02 -13.12 2.55
C HIS A 65 -3.52 -12.81 2.65
N ALA A 66 -4.08 -12.92 3.86
CA ALA A 66 -5.48 -12.63 4.14
C ALA A 66 -5.58 -11.38 5.02
N PHE A 67 -5.99 -10.27 4.41
CA PHE A 67 -6.23 -9.03 5.14
C PHE A 67 -7.58 -9.10 5.85
N LYS A 68 -7.63 -8.72 7.13
CA LYS A 68 -8.89 -8.59 7.87
C LYS A 68 -9.47 -7.20 7.67
N VAL A 69 -10.74 -7.15 7.28
CA VAL A 69 -11.54 -5.93 7.21
C VAL A 69 -12.77 -6.08 8.08
N LYS A 70 -13.16 -5.00 8.78
CA LYS A 70 -14.29 -4.99 9.69
C LYS A 70 -15.18 -3.78 9.41
N ASN A 71 -16.49 -3.98 9.44
CA ASN A 71 -17.44 -2.89 9.51
C ASN A 71 -17.48 -2.33 10.93
N THR A 72 -16.96 -1.12 11.11
CA THR A 72 -16.87 -0.42 12.41
C THR A 72 -18.04 0.55 12.66
N GLY A 73 -19.01 0.60 11.74
CA GLY A 73 -20.19 1.46 11.87
C GLY A 73 -21.44 0.71 12.28
N THR A 74 -22.55 1.44 12.22
CA THR A 74 -23.86 0.98 12.70
C THR A 74 -24.79 0.51 11.58
N GLU A 75 -24.40 0.70 10.32
CA GLU A 75 -25.19 0.35 9.14
C GLU A 75 -24.50 -0.76 8.34
N THR A 76 -25.29 -1.56 7.61
CA THR A 76 -24.74 -2.57 6.69
C THR A 76 -24.02 -1.90 5.53
N ILE A 77 -22.77 -2.30 5.29
CA ILE A 77 -21.95 -1.83 4.18
C ILE A 77 -22.11 -2.77 3.00
N THR A 78 -22.27 -2.20 1.80
CA THR A 78 -22.21 -2.94 0.54
C THR A 78 -20.88 -2.69 -0.15
N VAL A 79 -20.08 -3.74 -0.32
CA VAL A 79 -18.92 -3.73 -1.21
C VAL A 79 -19.41 -3.96 -2.64
N SER A 80 -19.12 -3.00 -3.51
CA SER A 80 -19.59 -2.96 -4.90
C SER A 80 -18.54 -3.46 -5.89
N LYS A 81 -17.24 -3.34 -5.55
CA LYS A 81 -16.14 -3.88 -6.34
C LYS A 81 -15.00 -4.40 -5.49
N LEU A 82 -14.31 -5.42 -6.01
CA LEU A 82 -13.02 -5.90 -5.52
C LEU A 82 -12.08 -6.12 -6.72
N TYR A 83 -10.96 -5.43 -6.76
CA TYR A 83 -9.99 -5.55 -7.86
C TYR A 83 -8.55 -5.32 -7.42
N THR A 84 -7.60 -5.70 -8.27
CA THR A 84 -6.16 -5.59 -8.02
C THR A 84 -5.50 -4.59 -8.97
N SER A 85 -4.34 -4.04 -8.59
CA SER A 85 -3.59 -3.09 -9.42
C SER A 85 -2.77 -3.75 -10.54
N CYS A 86 -2.61 -5.07 -10.52
CA CYS A 86 -1.79 -5.83 -11.47
C CYS A 86 -2.45 -7.18 -11.78
N MET A 87 -2.39 -7.61 -13.06
CA MET A 87 -2.87 -8.94 -13.45
C MET A 87 -2.10 -10.10 -12.78
N CYS A 88 -0.90 -9.83 -12.25
CA CYS A 88 -0.09 -10.75 -11.46
C CYS A 88 -0.67 -11.02 -10.05
N THR A 89 -1.82 -10.44 -9.72
CA THR A 89 -2.45 -10.54 -8.41
C THR A 89 -3.94 -10.82 -8.56
N THR A 90 -4.45 -11.74 -7.76
CA THR A 90 -5.89 -11.99 -7.61
C THR A 90 -6.33 -11.79 -6.17
N ALA A 91 -7.61 -11.44 -5.98
CA ALA A 91 -8.20 -11.24 -4.67
C ALA A 91 -9.56 -11.93 -4.54
N LYS A 92 -9.87 -12.48 -3.37
CA LYS A 92 -11.18 -13.02 -2.99
C LYS A 92 -11.65 -12.32 -1.72
N LEU A 93 -12.95 -12.04 -1.64
CA LEU A 93 -13.60 -11.59 -0.41
C LEU A 93 -14.32 -12.77 0.22
N LYS A 94 -14.03 -13.06 1.49
CA LYS A 94 -14.68 -14.08 2.31
C LYS A 94 -15.37 -13.39 3.48
N ILE A 95 -16.68 -13.59 3.60
CA ILE A 95 -17.48 -13.02 4.68
C ILE A 95 -18.01 -14.18 5.50
N THR A 96 -17.77 -14.17 6.80
CA THR A 96 -18.36 -15.15 7.72
C THR A 96 -19.86 -14.91 7.77
N ASP A 97 -20.66 -15.85 7.28
CA ASP A 97 -22.11 -15.69 7.12
C ASP A 97 -22.83 -16.90 7.72
N PHE A 98 -23.24 -16.78 8.98
CA PHE A 98 -23.95 -17.83 9.69
C PHE A 98 -25.40 -18.01 9.24
N SER A 99 -25.90 -17.17 8.32
CA SER A 99 -27.25 -17.32 7.76
C SER A 99 -27.30 -18.31 6.58
N ASN A 100 -26.14 -18.72 6.06
CA ASN A 100 -26.03 -19.70 4.99
C ASN A 100 -25.50 -21.06 5.49
N LEU A 101 -25.82 -22.13 4.76
CA LEU A 101 -25.46 -23.51 5.14
C LEU A 101 -23.94 -23.77 5.17
N SER A 102 -23.15 -22.96 4.45
CA SER A 102 -21.69 -23.04 4.42
C SER A 102 -21.00 -22.27 5.55
N GLY A 103 -21.72 -21.44 6.30
CA GLY A 103 -21.16 -20.51 7.30
C GLY A 103 -20.31 -19.38 6.71
N GLN A 104 -20.22 -19.27 5.38
CA GLN A 104 -19.32 -18.34 4.70
C GLN A 104 -19.85 -18.01 3.29
N ALA A 105 -19.85 -16.72 2.94
CA ALA A 105 -20.05 -16.23 1.58
C ALA A 105 -18.70 -15.87 0.96
N GLN A 106 -18.48 -16.22 -0.31
CA GLN A 106 -17.23 -15.94 -1.03
C GLN A 106 -17.49 -15.27 -2.37
N TYR A 107 -16.67 -14.26 -2.69
CA TYR A 107 -16.69 -13.54 -3.97
C TYR A 107 -15.29 -13.55 -4.60
N GLY A 108 -15.22 -13.79 -5.91
CA GLY A 108 -13.97 -13.85 -6.66
C GLY A 108 -13.49 -15.29 -6.95
N PRO A 109 -12.25 -15.47 -7.43
CA PRO A 109 -11.19 -14.46 -7.50
C PRO A 109 -11.43 -13.38 -8.56
N PHE A 110 -10.97 -12.16 -8.27
CA PHE A 110 -10.94 -11.03 -9.20
C PHE A 110 -9.50 -10.54 -9.38
N GLY A 111 -9.18 -10.06 -10.58
CA GLY A 111 -7.88 -9.51 -10.91
C GLY A 111 -7.97 -8.04 -11.32
N MET A 112 -6.99 -7.61 -12.12
CA MET A 112 -6.94 -6.25 -12.64
C MET A 112 -8.10 -5.99 -13.62
N PRO A 113 -8.80 -4.84 -13.52
CA PRO A 113 -9.87 -4.51 -14.46
C PRO A 113 -9.40 -4.58 -15.92
N GLY A 114 -10.21 -5.17 -16.78
CA GLY A 114 -9.89 -5.39 -18.20
C GLY A 114 -8.99 -6.60 -18.49
N HIS A 115 -8.49 -7.31 -17.48
CA HIS A 115 -7.63 -8.50 -17.62
C HIS A 115 -8.22 -9.70 -16.87
N GLY A 116 -9.51 -9.97 -17.06
CA GLY A 116 -10.20 -11.11 -16.43
C GLY A 116 -11.71 -10.92 -16.31
N SER A 117 -12.29 -11.64 -15.35
CA SER A 117 -13.71 -11.54 -14.97
C SER A 117 -14.06 -10.17 -14.40
N ALA A 118 -15.34 -9.79 -14.53
CA ALA A 118 -15.85 -8.55 -13.96
C ALA A 118 -15.70 -8.55 -12.43
N SER A 119 -15.16 -7.44 -11.89
CA SER A 119 -14.92 -7.21 -10.46
C SER A 119 -16.14 -6.64 -9.71
N LEU A 120 -17.32 -6.62 -10.34
CA LEU A 120 -18.56 -6.09 -9.74
C LEU A 120 -19.20 -7.14 -8.83
N ILE A 121 -19.44 -6.75 -7.58
CA ILE A 121 -20.04 -7.60 -6.56
C ILE A 121 -21.13 -6.83 -5.80
N LYS A 122 -21.94 -7.56 -5.03
CA LYS A 122 -22.92 -7.00 -4.09
C LYS A 122 -22.78 -7.74 -2.76
N ALA A 123 -21.64 -7.56 -2.13
CA ALA A 123 -21.33 -8.23 -0.88
C ALA A 123 -21.75 -7.33 0.29
N SER A 124 -22.50 -7.88 1.23
CA SER A 124 -23.02 -7.14 2.39
C SER A 124 -22.23 -7.51 3.64
N ILE A 125 -21.75 -6.51 4.37
CA ILE A 125 -21.04 -6.66 5.64
C ILE A 125 -21.84 -5.90 6.72
N ALA A 126 -22.51 -6.65 7.59
CA ALA A 126 -23.30 -6.13 8.70
C ALA A 126 -22.42 -5.37 9.72
N PRO A 127 -23.02 -4.53 10.58
CA PRO A 127 -22.31 -3.90 11.69
C PRO A 127 -21.52 -4.92 12.52
N ASP A 128 -20.30 -4.56 12.91
CA ASP A 128 -19.34 -5.40 13.64
C ASP A 128 -18.90 -6.70 12.95
N GLN A 129 -19.36 -6.98 11.74
CA GLN A 129 -18.98 -8.18 11.00
C GLN A 129 -17.57 -8.02 10.40
N GLU A 130 -16.81 -9.11 10.46
CA GLU A 130 -15.50 -9.23 9.84
C GLU A 130 -15.59 -9.97 8.49
N ALA A 131 -14.68 -9.60 7.60
CA ALA A 131 -14.43 -10.28 6.35
C ALA A 131 -12.91 -10.38 6.11
N GLU A 132 -12.51 -11.38 5.34
CA GLU A 132 -11.13 -11.57 4.90
C GLU A 132 -11.00 -11.30 3.41
N VAL A 133 -9.98 -10.55 3.04
CA VAL A 133 -9.56 -10.35 1.65
C VAL A 133 -8.32 -11.19 1.42
N GLU A 134 -8.51 -12.38 0.84
CA GLU A 134 -7.41 -13.26 0.45
C GLU A 134 -6.81 -12.76 -0.85
N VAL A 135 -5.54 -12.33 -0.78
CA VAL A 135 -4.75 -11.86 -1.91
C VAL A 135 -3.73 -12.92 -2.27
N VAL A 136 -3.65 -13.24 -3.57
CA VAL A 136 -2.68 -14.19 -4.13
C VAL A 136 -1.83 -13.47 -5.17
N PHE A 137 -0.51 -13.50 -4.98
CA PHE A 137 0.48 -12.94 -5.90
C PHE A 137 1.22 -14.07 -6.62
N ASP A 138 1.29 -13.98 -7.95
CA ASP A 138 2.10 -14.85 -8.80
C ASP A 138 3.41 -14.13 -9.20
N PRO A 139 4.56 -14.48 -8.60
CA PRO A 139 5.84 -13.88 -8.95
C PRO A 139 6.34 -14.28 -10.36
N ASN A 140 5.76 -15.31 -10.97
CA ASN A 140 6.15 -15.83 -12.28
C ASN A 140 5.39 -15.20 -13.46
N ALA A 141 4.37 -14.37 -13.20
CA ALA A 141 3.49 -13.81 -14.24
C ALA A 141 4.21 -13.06 -15.36
N HIS A 142 5.43 -12.54 -15.10
CA HIS A 142 6.26 -11.82 -16.08
C HIS A 142 7.61 -12.49 -16.34
N GLY A 143 7.82 -13.72 -15.88
CA GLY A 143 9.12 -14.40 -15.96
C GLY A 143 10.25 -13.58 -15.31
N PRO A 144 11.49 -13.63 -15.84
CA PRO A 144 12.65 -12.96 -15.23
C PRO A 144 12.51 -11.43 -15.08
N ALA A 145 11.61 -10.81 -15.84
CA ALA A 145 11.31 -9.38 -15.71
C ALA A 145 10.56 -9.03 -14.42
N GLY A 146 10.04 -10.03 -13.69
CA GLY A 146 9.37 -9.88 -12.40
C GLY A 146 10.31 -9.81 -11.19
N VAL A 147 11.63 -9.97 -11.36
CA VAL A 147 12.63 -9.92 -10.28
C VAL A 147 12.82 -8.50 -9.77
N GLY A 148 13.01 -8.36 -8.45
CA GLY A 148 13.23 -7.08 -7.77
C GLY A 148 12.09 -6.70 -6.82
N ARG A 149 12.11 -5.44 -6.37
CA ARG A 149 11.10 -4.93 -5.43
C ARG A 149 9.78 -4.66 -6.15
N ILE A 150 8.69 -5.12 -5.57
CA ILE A 150 7.32 -4.86 -6.04
C ILE A 150 6.45 -4.31 -4.92
N GLU A 151 5.44 -3.54 -5.33
CA GLU A 151 4.33 -3.06 -4.50
C GLU A 151 3.04 -3.24 -5.29
N ARG A 152 1.99 -3.71 -4.63
CA ARG A 152 0.69 -3.99 -5.25
C ARG A 152 -0.42 -3.56 -4.32
N VAL A 153 -1.53 -3.17 -4.91
CA VAL A 153 -2.70 -2.66 -4.19
C VAL A 153 -3.91 -3.50 -4.59
N VAL A 154 -4.74 -3.82 -3.60
CA VAL A 154 -6.05 -4.41 -3.75
C VAL A 154 -7.07 -3.42 -3.21
N VAL A 155 -8.11 -3.15 -4.00
CA VAL A 155 -9.07 -2.07 -3.72
C VAL A 155 -10.47 -2.63 -3.56
N LEU A 156 -11.15 -2.20 -2.49
CA LEU A 156 -12.55 -2.47 -2.23
C LEU A 156 -13.34 -1.17 -2.32
N GLU A 157 -14.18 -1.04 -3.34
CA GLU A 157 -15.15 0.06 -3.42
C GLU A 157 -16.39 -0.28 -2.60
N ASN A 158 -16.86 0.67 -1.81
CA ASN A 158 -18.00 0.48 -0.91
C ASN A 158 -18.88 1.73 -0.84
N ASN A 159 -20.05 1.63 -0.21
CA ASN A 159 -21.02 2.73 -0.07
C ASN A 159 -20.85 3.56 1.22
N ALA A 160 -19.85 3.27 2.05
CA ALA A 160 -19.71 3.79 3.41
C ALA A 160 -18.43 4.61 3.62
N GLY A 161 -17.90 5.20 2.54
CA GLY A 161 -16.76 6.11 2.60
C GLY A 161 -15.83 5.96 1.41
N ALA A 162 -14.55 6.25 1.66
CA ALA A 162 -13.49 6.01 0.69
C ALA A 162 -13.31 4.51 0.41
N PRO A 163 -12.76 4.13 -0.76
CA PRO A 163 -12.33 2.76 -0.98
C PRO A 163 -11.34 2.30 0.08
N VAL A 164 -11.42 1.02 0.45
CA VAL A 164 -10.39 0.39 1.28
C VAL A 164 -9.28 -0.09 0.36
N GLU A 165 -8.06 0.38 0.61
CA GLU A 165 -6.86 -0.04 -0.10
C GLU A 165 -6.02 -0.94 0.80
N LEU A 166 -5.65 -2.10 0.28
CA LEU A 166 -4.81 -3.09 0.93
C LEU A 166 -3.54 -3.22 0.11
N GLU A 167 -2.41 -2.88 0.71
CA GLU A 167 -1.12 -2.87 0.05
C GLU A 167 -0.29 -4.07 0.48
N PHE A 168 0.44 -4.66 -0.48
CA PHE A 168 1.54 -5.53 -0.13
C PHE A 168 2.80 -5.23 -0.93
N SER A 169 3.93 -5.58 -0.35
CA SER A 169 5.25 -5.50 -0.98
C SER A 169 6.00 -6.82 -0.88
N ALA A 170 6.96 -7.01 -1.79
CA ALA A 170 7.90 -8.13 -1.77
C ALA A 170 9.20 -7.76 -2.49
N THR A 171 10.26 -8.52 -2.23
CA THR A 171 11.44 -8.60 -3.09
C THR A 171 11.46 -9.96 -3.75
N VAL A 172 11.23 -10.00 -5.06
CA VAL A 172 11.21 -11.22 -5.86
C VAL A 172 12.64 -11.57 -6.27
N THR A 173 13.04 -12.80 -6.01
CA THR A 173 14.27 -13.41 -6.52
C THR A 173 13.94 -14.49 -7.54
N PRO A 174 14.90 -14.88 -8.38
CA PRO A 174 14.79 -16.10 -9.16
C PRO A 174 14.38 -17.32 -8.32
#